data_AF-A0A1M3MY83-F1
#
_entry.id   AF-A0A1M3MY83-F1
#
_cell.length_a   1.000
_cell.length_b   1.000
_cell.length_c   1.000
_cell.angle_alpha   90.00
_cell.angle_beta   90.00
_cell.angle_gamma   90.00
#
_symmetry.space_group_name_H-M   'P 1'
#
loop_
_entity.id
_entity.type
_entity.pdbx_description
1 polymer ?
#
loop_
_entity_poly.entity_id
_entity_poly.type
_entity_poly.pdbx_seq_one_letter_code
_entity_poly.pdbx_strand_id
1 'polypeptide(L)'
;MAERLVVVEEAFVARGRGVLIAPRFTAVTPRPGTFRVQLRFPDGTTRETAAELEVSHMRGSLPPFAMVRLPELTVNDVPPNTEVWIPE
;
A
#
# COMPACT_ATOMS: atom_id res chain seq x y z
N MET A 1 6.01 9.55 14.91
CA MET A 1 4.61 9.91 14.58
C MET A 1 4.18 9.00 13.46
N ALA A 2 3.15 8.17 13.66
CA ALA A 2 2.65 7.27 12.63
C ALA A 2 2.18 8.04 11.38
N GLU A 3 2.58 7.59 10.20
CA GLU A 3 2.30 8.24 8.92
C GLU A 3 1.23 7.45 8.16
N ARG A 4 0.11 8.09 7.79
CA ARG A 4 -0.89 7.45 6.93
C ARG A 4 -0.43 7.51 5.49
N LEU A 5 -0.24 6.35 4.87
CA LEU A 5 0.15 6.23 3.47
C LEU A 5 -1.03 6.45 2.53
N VAL A 6 -2.10 5.68 2.71
CA VAL A 6 -3.23 5.64 1.78
C VAL A 6 -4.49 5.09 2.46
N VAL A 7 -5.65 5.46 1.93
CA VAL A 7 -6.94 4.82 2.23
C VAL A 7 -7.33 3.98 1.02
N VAL A 8 -7.58 2.70 1.21
CA VAL A 8 -7.87 1.75 0.13
C VAL A 8 -9.19 2.10 -0.53
N GLU A 9 -9.15 2.42 -1.82
CA GLU A 9 -10.33 2.54 -2.66
C GLU A 9 -10.69 1.20 -3.30
N GLU A 10 -9.67 0.49 -3.80
CA GLU A 10 -9.82 -0.78 -4.49
C GLU A 10 -8.57 -1.65 -4.30
N ALA A 11 -8.74 -2.96 -4.36
CA ALA A 11 -7.69 -3.95 -4.22
C ALA A 11 -7.66 -4.88 -5.45
N PHE A 12 -6.47 -5.16 -5.97
CA PHE A 12 -6.25 -5.92 -7.19
C PHE A 12 -5.26 -7.05 -6.97
N VAL A 13 -5.45 -8.17 -7.66
CA VAL A 13 -4.44 -9.25 -7.67
C VAL A 13 -3.16 -8.71 -8.32
N ALA A 14 -2.04 -8.74 -7.59
CA ALA A 14 -0.75 -8.34 -8.12
C ALA A 14 -0.24 -9.38 -9.14
N ARG A 15 0.71 -9.00 -10.00
CA ARG A 15 1.48 -10.00 -10.74
C ARG A 15 2.37 -10.77 -9.76
N GLY A 16 2.06 -12.05 -9.52
CA GLY A 16 2.70 -12.88 -8.50
C GLY A 16 1.95 -12.88 -7.18
N ARG A 17 2.62 -13.16 -6.07
CA ARG A 17 1.99 -13.20 -4.74
C ARG A 17 1.67 -11.80 -4.23
N GLY A 18 0.50 -11.64 -3.63
CA GLY A 18 0.07 -10.41 -2.95
C GLY A 18 -1.04 -9.65 -3.66
N VAL A 19 -1.44 -8.55 -3.04
CA VAL A 19 -2.47 -7.63 -3.51
C VAL A 19 -1.87 -6.23 -3.70
N LEU A 20 -2.27 -5.57 -4.79
CA LEU A 20 -1.99 -4.15 -5.04
C LEU A 20 -3.20 -3.33 -4.62
N ILE A 21 -2.99 -2.20 -3.96
CA ILE A 21 -4.07 -1.33 -3.51
C ILE A 21 -4.03 0.02 -4.23
N ALA A 22 -5.21 0.53 -4.55
CA ALA A 22 -5.47 1.88 -5.02
C ALA A 22 -5.90 2.80 -3.86
N PRO A 23 -5.74 4.13 -4.00
CA PRO A 23 -5.23 4.85 -5.15
C PRO A 23 -3.70 4.78 -5.31
N ARG A 24 -3.23 5.18 -6.49
CA ARG A 24 -1.83 5.52 -6.73
C ARG A 24 -1.52 6.82 -5.99
N PHE A 25 -0.32 6.92 -5.44
CA PHE A 25 0.15 8.15 -4.80
C PHE A 25 1.54 8.53 -5.30
N THR A 26 1.87 9.81 -5.19
CA THR A 26 3.22 10.29 -5.48
C THR A 26 4.14 9.93 -4.32
N ALA A 27 5.08 9.02 -4.54
CA ALA A 27 6.07 8.69 -3.54
C ALA A 27 7.10 9.82 -3.46
N VAL A 28 6.97 10.70 -2.46
CA VAL A 28 7.91 11.79 -2.21
C VAL A 28 9.28 11.24 -1.77
N THR A 29 9.27 10.12 -1.05
CA THR A 29 10.47 9.41 -0.62
C THR A 29 10.41 7.96 -1.10
N PRO A 30 11.35 7.51 -1.95
CA PRO A 30 11.44 6.10 -2.30
C PRO A 30 11.80 5.28 -1.05
N ARG A 31 10.96 4.30 -0.71
CA ARG A 31 11.25 3.30 0.34
C ARG A 31 11.69 2.00 -0.34
N PRO A 32 13.00 1.70 -0.39
CA PRO A 32 13.48 0.48 -1.03
C PRO A 32 13.14 -0.74 -0.16
N GLY A 33 12.60 -1.78 -0.80
CA GLY A 33 12.34 -3.08 -0.17
C GLY A 33 11.02 -3.17 0.62
N THR A 34 10.89 -4.26 1.35
CA THR A 34 9.73 -4.57 2.17
C THR A 34 9.80 -3.84 3.52
N PHE A 35 8.69 -3.24 3.95
CA PHE A 35 8.56 -2.55 5.24
C PHE A 35 7.28 -2.96 5.96
N ARG A 36 7.19 -2.69 7.26
CA ARG A 36 6.00 -3.01 8.05
C ARG A 36 4.97 -1.90 7.93
N VAL A 37 3.70 -2.29 7.83
CA VAL A 37 2.54 -1.39 7.89
C VAL A 37 1.50 -1.94 8.85
N GLN A 38 0.71 -1.03 9.41
CA GLN A 38 -0.51 -1.33 10.12
C GLN A 38 -1.69 -1.03 9.21
N LEU A 39 -2.51 -2.05 8.97
CA LEU A 39 -3.83 -1.91 8.36
C LEU A 39 -4.83 -1.58 9.45
N ARG A 40 -5.67 -0.58 9.22
CA ARG A 40 -6.82 -0.25 10.06
C ARG A 40 -8.08 -0.44 9.25
N PHE A 41 -8.88 -1.42 9.64
CA PHE A 41 -10.07 -1.83 8.90
C PHE A 41 -11.28 -0.97 9.27
N PRO A 42 -12.30 -0.90 8.40
CA PRO A 42 -13.51 -0.11 8.66
C PRO A 42 -14.34 -0.62 9.85
N ASP A 43 -14.15 -1.88 10.26
CA ASP A 43 -14.76 -2.45 11.47
C ASP A 43 -14.05 -2.04 12.77
N GLY A 44 -12.99 -1.23 12.67
CA GLY A 44 -12.17 -0.76 13.79
C GLY A 44 -11.05 -1.73 14.20
N THR A 45 -10.95 -2.90 13.58
CA THR A 45 -9.85 -3.83 13.85
C THR A 45 -8.56 -3.39 13.16
N THR A 46 -7.43 -3.92 13.61
CA THR A 46 -6.13 -3.62 13.01
C THR A 46 -5.32 -4.89 12.77
N ARG A 47 -4.45 -4.85 11.76
CA ARG A 47 -3.55 -5.96 11.42
C ARG A 47 -2.21 -5.43 10.94
N GLU A 48 -1.12 -5.99 11.43
CA GLU A 48 0.21 -5.72 10.89
C GLU A 48 0.53 -6.67 9.72
N THR A 49 1.20 -6.14 8.71
CA THR A 49 1.68 -6.93 7.58
C THR A 49 2.92 -6.30 6.95
N ALA A 50 3.57 -7.06 6.08
CA ALA A 50 4.60 -6.55 5.19
C ALA A 50 3.96 -5.79 4.00
N ALA A 51 4.61 -4.72 3.57
CA ALA A 51 4.26 -3.92 2.41
C ALA A 51 5.49 -3.58 1.57
N GLU A 52 5.28 -3.36 0.29
CA GLU A 52 6.27 -2.90 -0.67
C GLU A 52 5.69 -1.72 -1.47
N LEU A 53 6.56 -0.82 -1.95
CA LEU A 53 6.14 0.19 -2.90
C LEU A 53 6.45 -0.30 -4.32
N GLU A 54 5.40 -0.57 -5.09
CA GLU A 54 5.52 -0.85 -6.52
C GLU A 54 5.57 0.49 -7.26
N VAL A 55 6.78 1.00 -7.45
CA VAL A 55 7.06 2.27 -8.11
C VAL A 55 7.12 2.08 -9.62
N SER A 56 6.25 2.76 -10.34
CA SER A 56 6.28 2.80 -11.81
C SER A 56 6.82 4.16 -12.26
N HIS A 57 7.97 4.12 -12.92
CA HIS A 57 8.56 5.29 -13.53
C HIS A 57 7.94 5.46 -14.93
N MET A 58 7.07 6.45 -15.11
CA MET A 58 6.79 6.93 -16.47
C MET A 58 8.04 7.69 -16.95
N ARG A 59 8.52 7.38 -18.17
CA ARG A 59 9.56 8.19 -18.81
C ARG A 59 9.00 9.62 -18.98
N GLY A 60 9.57 10.60 -18.27
CA GLY A 60 9.12 11.99 -18.28
C GLY A 60 9.60 12.77 -17.04
N SER A 61 9.24 14.04 -16.94
CA SER A 61 9.61 14.94 -15.83
C SER A 61 8.67 14.85 -14.62
N LEU A 62 7.66 13.99 -14.65
CA LEU A 62 6.70 13.84 -13.56
C LEU A 62 7.28 13.00 -12.42
N PRO A 63 6.95 13.33 -11.15
CA PRO A 63 7.30 12.49 -10.01
C PRO A 63 6.80 11.05 -10.20
N PRO A 64 7.56 10.04 -9.72
CA PRO A 64 7.15 8.66 -9.84
C PRO A 64 5.88 8.40 -9.02
N PHE A 65 4.97 7.61 -9.59
CA PHE A 65 3.82 7.10 -8.84
C PHE A 65 4.15 5.74 -8.24
N ALA A 66 3.60 5.50 -7.06
CA ALA A 66 3.69 4.24 -6.36
C ALA A 66 2.30 3.68 -6.09
N MET A 67 2.21 2.36 -6.09
CA MET A 67 1.13 1.62 -5.44
C MET A 67 1.71 0.83 -4.27
N VAL A 68 0.92 0.66 -3.23
CA VAL A 68 1.32 -0.24 -2.13
C VAL A 68 0.98 -1.68 -2.56
N ARG A 69 1.93 -2.57 -2.38
CA ARG A 69 1.76 -4.02 -2.55
C ARG A 69 1.83 -4.69 -1.18
N LEU A 70 0.89 -5.57 -0.89
CA LEU A 70 0.84 -6.36 0.34
C LEU A 70 1.09 -7.83 -0.02
N PRO A 71 2.37 -8.30 -0.01
CA PRO A 71 2.76 -9.62 -0.52
C PRO A 71 2.16 -10.80 0.26
N GLU A 72 1.68 -10.57 1.48
CA GLU A 72 1.13 -11.62 2.34
C GLU A 72 -0.39 -11.76 2.26
N LEU A 73 -1.06 -10.86 1.53
CA LEU A 73 -2.52 -10.72 1.55
C LEU A 73 -3.14 -10.99 0.17
N THR A 74 -4.43 -11.29 0.20
CA THR A 74 -5.29 -11.42 -0.97
C THR A 74 -6.26 -10.24 -1.06
N VAL A 75 -6.95 -10.12 -2.19
CA VAL A 75 -7.97 -9.07 -2.40
C VAL A 75 -9.08 -9.10 -1.33
N ASN A 76 -9.41 -10.28 -0.80
CA ASN A 76 -10.46 -10.46 0.21
C ASN A 76 -10.01 -10.04 1.61
N ASP A 77 -8.70 -9.94 1.86
CA ASP A 77 -8.15 -9.51 3.15
C ASP A 77 -8.20 -7.98 3.33
N VAL A 78 -8.41 -7.22 2.26
CA VAL A 78 -8.24 -5.76 2.24
C VAL A 78 -9.47 -5.10 1.61
N PRO A 79 -10.55 -4.92 2.37
CA PRO A 79 -11.75 -4.26 1.87
C PRO A 79 -11.49 -2.76 1.62
N PRO A 80 -12.35 -2.11 0.81
CA PRO A 80 -12.35 -0.65 0.68
C PRO A 80 -12.49 0.05 2.04
N ASN A 81 -11.98 1.28 2.13
CA ASN A 81 -11.84 2.10 3.33
C ASN A 81 -10.85 1.56 4.38
N THR A 82 -10.07 0.52 4.06
CA THR A 82 -8.93 0.13 4.91
C THR A 82 -7.86 1.21 4.85
N GLU A 83 -7.40 1.71 5.99
CA GLU A 83 -6.28 2.65 6.03
C GLU A 83 -4.95 1.92 6.19
N VAL A 84 -3.92 2.38 5.46
CA VAL A 84 -2.56 1.84 5.57
C VAL A 84 -1.66 2.87 6.24
N TRP A 85 -1.03 2.45 7.34
CA TRP A 85 -0.19 3.31 8.18
C TRP A 85 1.21 2.73 8.32
N ILE A 86 2.22 3.59 8.34
CA ILE A 86 3.58 3.22 8.76
C ILE A 86 3.66 3.41 10.28
N PRO A 87 3.92 2.33 11.05
CA PRO A 87 4.18 2.44 12.48
C PRO A 87 5.49 3.21 12.72
N GLU A 88 5.63 3.79 13.91
CA GLU A 88 6.84 4.56 14.29
C GLU A 88 8.13 3.75 14.24
#